data_AF-Q9HGF5-F1
#
_entry.id   AF-Q9HGF5-F1
#
_cell.length_a   1.000
_cell.length_b   1.000
_cell.length_c   1.000
_cell.angle_alpha   90.00
_cell.angle_beta   90.00
_cell.angle_gamma   90.00
#
_symmetry.space_group_name_H-M   'P 1'
#
loop_
_entity.id
_entity.type
_entity.pdbx_description
1 polymer ?
#
loop_
_entity_poly.entity_id
_entity_poly.type
_entity_poly.pdbx_seq_one_letter_code
_entity_poly.pdbx_strand_id
1 'polypeptide(L)' 'AEYGAINYLLLTDKVLHSDDIAHRGKYLKLMDSVESNGGKALVFSTLHSLGEELDQLTGIACILKYPLPDLDEDNNEV' A
#
# COMPACT_ATOMS: atom_id res chain seq x y z
N ALA A 1 6.60 -5.62 2.06
CA ALA A 1 7.82 -4.83 1.73
C ALA A 1 9.12 -5.60 1.95
N GLU A 2 9.08 -6.72 2.68
CA GLU A 2 10.26 -7.50 3.06
C GLU A 2 11.10 -7.99 1.87
N TYR A 3 10.49 -8.27 0.73
CA TYR A 3 11.19 -8.69 -0.49
C TYR A 3 11.70 -7.54 -1.37
N GLY A 4 11.46 -6.27 -1.01
CA GLY A 4 11.86 -5.09 -1.81
C GLY A 4 11.26 -5.05 -3.23
N ALA A 5 10.23 -5.86 -3.47
CA ALA A 5 9.66 -6.13 -4.79
C ALA A 5 8.66 -5.06 -5.27
N ILE A 6 8.26 -4.13 -4.41
CA ILE A 6 7.26 -3.11 -4.74
C ILE A 6 7.91 -2.04 -5.62
N ASN A 7 7.32 -1.80 -6.81
CA ASN A 7 7.70 -0.73 -7.72
C ASN A 7 6.87 0.53 -7.47
N TYR A 8 5.54 0.37 -7.41
CA TYR A 8 4.61 1.44 -7.09
C TYR A 8 3.71 1.01 -5.93
N LEU A 9 3.63 1.83 -4.90
CA LEU A 9 2.67 1.72 -3.82
C LEU A 9 1.59 2.79 -4.05
N LEU A 10 0.33 2.38 -4.03
CA LEU A 10 -0.84 3.22 -4.27
C LEU A 10 -1.64 3.25 -2.97
N LEU A 11 -1.87 4.43 -2.39
CA LEU A 11 -2.69 4.60 -1.19
C LEU A 11 -3.73 5.68 -1.39
N THR A 12 -4.87 5.58 -0.71
CA THR A 12 -5.81 6.69 -0.61
C THR A 12 -5.47 7.63 0.55
N ASP A 13 -5.82 8.90 0.41
CA ASP A 13 -5.71 9.89 1.49
C ASP A 13 -6.49 9.48 2.75
N LYS A 14 -7.61 8.78 2.58
CA LYS A 14 -8.42 8.22 3.67
C LYS A 14 -7.66 7.21 4.54
N VAL A 15 -6.87 6.31 3.95
CA VAL A 15 -6.05 5.34 4.71
C VAL A 15 -5.01 6.07 5.59
N LEU A 16 -4.42 7.14 5.06
CA LEU A 16 -3.44 7.97 5.78
C LEU A 16 -4.05 8.86 6.86
N HIS A 17 -5.34 9.18 6.78
CA HIS A 17 -6.06 9.98 7.76
C HIS A 17 -6.97 9.16 8.68
N SER A 18 -6.77 7.84 8.74
CA SER A 18 -7.53 6.97 9.65
C SER A 18 -7.32 7.35 11.12
N ASP A 19 -8.39 7.25 11.93
CA ASP A 19 -8.38 7.57 13.37
C ASP A 19 -7.47 6.63 14.19
N ASP A 20 -7.12 5.47 13.62
CA ASP A 20 -6.21 4.52 14.22
C ASP A 20 -4.75 4.92 13.98
N ILE A 21 -4.14 5.50 15.01
CA ILE A 21 -2.75 5.95 15.01
C ILE A 21 -1.77 4.80 14.72
N ALA A 22 -2.07 3.58 15.17
CA ALA A 22 -1.20 2.42 14.95
C ALA A 22 -1.24 2.00 13.48
N HIS A 23 -2.43 1.96 12.87
CA HIS A 23 -2.58 1.71 11.43
C HIS A 23 -1.86 2.77 10.60
N ARG A 24 -2.08 4.05 10.90
CA ARG A 24 -1.41 5.16 10.19
C ARG A 24 0.11 5.05 10.27
N GLY A 25 0.65 4.73 11.45
CA GLY A 25 2.09 4.52 11.63
C GLY A 25 2.65 3.36 10.81
N LYS A 26 1.87 2.27 10.63
CA LYS A 26 2.27 1.13 9.79
C LYS A 26 2.37 1.51 8.32
N TYR A 27 1.39 2.25 7.79
CA TYR A 27 1.39 2.67 6.38
C TYR A 27 2.47 3.71 6.08
N LEU A 28 2.74 4.65 7.00
CA LEU A 28 3.86 5.58 6.87
C LEU A 28 5.20 4.85 6.80
N LYS A 29 5.45 3.90 7.71
CA LYS A 29 6.66 3.06 7.68
C LYS A 29 6.76 2.21 6.40
N LEU A 30 5.62 1.71 5.91
CA LEU A 30 5.58 0.96 4.66
C LEU A 30 5.97 1.85 3.48
N MET A 31 5.48 3.09 3.45
CA MET A 31 5.81 4.09 2.45
C MET A 31 7.31 4.37 2.42
N ASP A 32 7.90 4.67 3.60
CA ASP A 32 9.34 4.88 3.77
C ASP A 32 10.16 3.66 3.31
N SER A 33 9.68 2.45 3.62
CA SER A 33 10.34 1.20 3.22
C SER A 33 10.31 0.99 1.70
N VAL A 34 9.20 1.30 1.03
CA VAL A 34 9.08 1.19 -0.44
C VAL A 34 10.01 2.18 -1.12
N GLU A 35 10.03 3.44 -0.67
CA GLU A 35 10.90 4.47 -1.23
C GLU A 35 12.38 4.15 -1.01
N SER A 36 12.75 3.65 0.18
CA SER A 36 14.12 3.21 0.50
C SER A 36 14.58 2.05 -0.39
N ASN A 37 13.65 1.19 -0.83
CA ASN A 37 13.90 0.08 -1.76
C ASN A 37 13.85 0.50 -3.24
N GLY A 38 13.81 1.81 -3.52
CA GLY A 38 13.79 2.37 -4.88
C GLY A 38 12.45 2.24 -5.60
N GLY A 39 11.37 1.94 -4.87
CA GLY A 39 10.00 2.07 -5.36
C GLY A 39 9.48 3.50 -5.22
N LYS A 40 8.24 3.73 -5.65
CA LYS A 40 7.54 5.01 -5.52
C LYS A 40 6.25 4.84 -4.76
N ALA A 41 5.96 5.73 -3.83
CA ALA A 41 4.66 5.79 -3.18
C ALA A 41 3.82 6.95 -3.75
N LEU A 42 2.56 6.67 -4.03
CA LEU A 42 1.59 7.60 -4.63
C LEU A 42 0.34 7.65 -3.76
N VAL A 43 -0.12 8.86 -3.46
CA VAL A 43 -1.34 9.10 -2.69
C VAL A 43 -2.41 9.64 -3.63
N PHE A 44 -3.56 8.97 -3.66
CA PHE A 44 -4.74 9.36 -4.42
C PHE A 44 -5.79 9.96 -3.49
N SER A 45 -6.38 11.08 -3.91
CA SER A 45 -7.51 11.62 -3.17
C SER A 45 -8.77 10.84 -3.47
N THR A 46 -9.48 10.45 -2.42
CA THR A 46 -10.82 9.84 -2.49
C THR A 46 -11.87 10.76 -3.13
N LEU A 47 -11.57 12.05 -3.32
CA LEU A 47 -12.40 13.01 -4.04
C LEU A 47 -12.28 12.92 -5.58
N HIS A 48 -11.43 12.03 -6.09
CA HIS A 48 -11.25 11.79 -7.52
C HIS A 48 -11.63 10.34 -7.87
N SER A 49 -12.10 10.10 -9.08
CA SER A 49 -12.57 8.76 -9.53
C SER A 49 -11.55 7.65 -9.28
N LEU A 50 -10.27 7.91 -9.57
CA LEU A 50 -9.18 6.96 -9.28
C LEU A 50 -9.02 6.63 -7.78
N GLY A 51 -9.26 7.61 -6.91
CA GLY A 51 -9.21 7.37 -5.46
C GLY A 51 -10.43 6.60 -4.96
N GLU A 52 -11.61 6.86 -5.55
CA GLU A 52 -12.83 6.10 -5.24
C GLU A 52 -12.71 4.62 -5.66
N GLU A 53 -12.20 4.37 -6.87
CA GLU A 53 -11.93 3.00 -7.35
C GLU A 53 -10.91 2.28 -6.46
N LEU A 54 -9.82 2.97 -6.07
CA LEU A 54 -8.83 2.39 -5.17
C LEU A 54 -9.42 2.13 -3.77
N ASP A 55 -10.30 2.99 -3.26
CA ASP A 55 -10.98 2.80 -1.96
C ASP A 55 -11.88 1.56 -1.98
N GLN A 56 -12.54 1.27 -3.10
CA GLN A 56 -13.30 0.03 -3.29
C GLN A 56 -12.41 -1.23 -3.24
N LEU A 57 -11.13 -1.09 -3.57
CA LEU A 57 -10.09 -2.12 -3.44
C LEU A 57 -9.33 -2.00 -2.11
N THR A 58 -10.01 -1.65 -1.01
CA THR A 58 -9.47 -1.44 0.36
C THR A 58 -8.68 -0.15 0.59
N GLY A 59 -8.44 0.65 -0.45
CA GLY A 59 -7.71 1.91 -0.36
C GLY A 59 -6.19 1.78 -0.41
N ILE A 60 -5.68 0.56 -0.62
CA ILE A 60 -4.25 0.29 -0.81
C ILE A 60 -4.02 -0.76 -1.89
N ALA A 61 -3.06 -0.51 -2.78
CA ALA A 61 -2.64 -1.47 -3.80
C ALA A 61 -1.15 -1.29 -4.12
N CYS A 62 -0.55 -2.25 -4.82
CA CYS A 62 0.82 -2.13 -5.28
C CYS A 62 1.05 -2.80 -6.63
N ILE A 63 2.05 -2.29 -7.36
CA ILE A 63 2.59 -2.86 -8.58
C ILE A 63 3.99 -3.35 -8.28
N LEU A 64 4.27 -4.61 -8.61
CA LEU A 64 5.55 -5.26 -8.32
C LEU A 64 6.53 -5.11 -9.49
N LYS A 65 7.83 -5.18 -9.18
CA LYS A 65 8.94 -5.16 -10.14
C LYS A 65 9.04 -6.47 -10.93
N TYR A 66 8.63 -7.57 -10.31
CA TYR A 66 8.63 -8.92 -10.85
C TYR A 66 7.45 -9.70 -10.25
N PRO A 67 6.95 -10.74 -10.94
CA PRO A 67 5.87 -11.56 -10.39
C PRO A 67 6.34 -12.24 -9.11
N LEU A 68 5.58 -12.06 -8.03
CA LEU A 68 5.68 -12.85 -6.81
C LEU A 68 4.42 -13.70 -6.72
N PRO A 69 4.52 -15.03 -6.88
CA PRO A 69 3.40 -15.92 -6.59
C PRO A 69 3.12 -15.98 -5.08
N ASP A 70 1.92 -16.42 -4.72
CA ASP A 70 1.54 -16.81 -3.35
C ASP A 70 1.64 -15.71 -2.29
N LEU A 71 1.43 -14.45 -2.67
CA LEU A 71 1.44 -13.29 -1.76
C LEU A 71 0.35 -13.33 -0.69
N ASP A 72 -0.74 -14.05 -0.96
CA ASP A 72 -1.91 -14.13 -0.10
C ASP A 72 -1.88 -15.35 0.85
N GLU A 73 -0.94 -16.29 0.65
CA GLU A 73 -0.89 -17.55 1.41
C GLU A 73 -0.31 -17.39 2.83
N ASP A 74 0.35 -16.27 3.13
CA ASP A 74 0.99 -16.01 4.43
C ASP A 74 0.01 -15.54 5.54
N ASN A 75 -1.28 -15.29 5.21
CA ASN A 75 -2.29 -14.84 6.19
C ASN A 75 -3.18 -15.96 6.76
N ASN A 76 -2.88 -17.23 6.49
CA ASN A 76 -3.59 -18.38 7.08
C ASN A 76 -2.64 -19.52 7.47
N GLU A 77 -1.69 -19.29 8.38
CA GLU A 77 -1.17 -20.39 9.20
C GLU A 77 -0.78 -19.90 10.60
N VAL A 78 -1.45 -20.51 11.60
CA VAL A 78 -1.42 -20.42 13.08
C VAL A 78 -2.06 -19.25 13.81
#